data_AF-A0A6L7UWJ2-F1
#
_entry.id   AF-A0A6L7UWJ2-F1
#
_cell.length_a   1.000
_cell.length_b   1.000
_cell.length_c   1.000
_cell.angle_alpha   90.00
_cell.angle_beta   90.00
_cell.angle_gamma   90.00
#
_symmetry.space_group_name_H-M   'P 1'
#
loop_
_entity.id
_entity.type
_entity.pdbx_description
1 polymer ?
#
loop_
_entity_poly.entity_id
_entity_poly.type
_entity_poly.pdbx_seq_one_letter_code
_entity_poly.pdbx_strand_id
1 'polypeptide(L)'
;MKRRLQNCLALLSLIALVTMAILPAACGEPESVAMPSEERSDDDSVTRTGEQIFAMTCASCHGSEGEGADNWTVRGADGRLPPPPLNGDGHTWHHSDGVLYGIVSDGGLGLGFGSNMPAFKDQLTREQIIAVLEYVKSLWEGKQRDGIALLQYQQDSSAADPYPADE
;
A
#
# COMPACT_ATOMS: atom_id res chain seq x y z
N MET A 1 -82.66 -9.86 -18.30
CA MET A 1 -81.30 -9.31 -18.14
C MET A 1 -80.85 -9.54 -16.69
N LYS A 2 -79.62 -10.08 -16.49
CA LYS A 2 -78.83 -10.16 -15.23
C LYS A 2 -79.39 -11.11 -14.13
N ARG A 3 -78.95 -12.37 -14.00
CA ARG A 3 -77.71 -12.88 -13.35
C ARG A 3 -77.40 -12.23 -11.99
N ARG A 4 -77.48 -12.96 -10.87
CA ARG A 4 -76.37 -13.70 -10.20
C ARG A 4 -76.73 -14.09 -8.75
N LEU A 5 -76.31 -15.30 -8.36
CA LEU A 5 -75.95 -15.77 -7.00
C LEU A 5 -77.06 -15.71 -5.94
N GLN A 6 -77.79 -16.79 -5.65
CA GLN A 6 -77.33 -18.02 -4.98
C GLN A 6 -76.42 -17.68 -3.78
N ASN A 7 -77.02 -17.25 -2.67
CA ASN A 7 -77.41 -18.07 -1.51
C ASN A 7 -76.26 -18.71 -0.73
N CYS A 8 -76.38 -18.52 0.57
CA CYS A 8 -76.03 -19.41 1.66
C CYS A 8 -74.74 -19.14 2.40
N LEU A 9 -74.95 -18.72 3.66
CA LEU A 9 -74.41 -19.35 4.88
C LEU A 9 -72.87 -19.32 4.98
N ALA A 10 -72.27 -18.82 6.04
CA ALA A 10 -72.67 -18.88 7.42
C ALA A 10 -71.43 -18.50 8.26
N LEU A 11 -71.67 -17.94 9.45
CA LEU A 11 -70.99 -18.30 10.71
C LEU A 11 -69.44 -18.21 10.72
N LEU A 12 -68.79 -17.45 11.59
CA LEU A 12 -68.91 -17.57 13.03
C LEU A 12 -68.32 -16.35 13.74
N SER A 13 -69.16 -15.83 14.62
CA SER A 13 -68.90 -15.14 15.87
C SER A 13 -67.78 -15.78 16.72
N LEU A 14 -67.11 -14.95 17.53
CA LEU A 14 -66.87 -15.13 18.98
C LEU A 14 -65.42 -14.85 19.42
N ILE A 15 -65.35 -13.81 20.26
CA ILE A 15 -64.66 -13.76 21.56
C ILE A 15 -63.14 -13.64 21.51
N ALA A 16 -62.71 -12.40 21.74
CA ALA A 16 -61.46 -12.10 22.41
C ALA A 16 -61.53 -12.62 23.86
N LEU A 17 -60.68 -13.59 24.20
CA LEU A 17 -60.34 -13.88 25.59
C LEU A 17 -58.82 -14.00 25.73
N VAL A 18 -58.34 -13.25 26.71
CA VAL A 18 -56.97 -13.06 27.16
C VAL A 18 -56.42 -14.35 27.79
N THR A 19 -55.26 -14.82 27.33
CA THR A 19 -54.28 -15.63 28.11
C THR A 19 -52.87 -15.29 27.59
N MET A 20 -52.08 -14.53 28.35
CA MET A 20 -51.03 -15.02 29.26
C MET A 20 -49.75 -15.51 28.54
N ALA A 21 -48.74 -14.63 28.47
CA ALA A 21 -47.33 -15.03 28.44
C ALA A 21 -46.47 -13.85 28.94
N ILE A 22 -46.14 -13.89 30.24
CA ILE A 22 -45.13 -13.05 30.86
C ILE A 22 -43.78 -13.61 30.41
N LEU A 23 -43.05 -12.87 29.57
CA LEU A 23 -41.66 -13.21 29.23
C LEU A 23 -40.74 -12.78 30.37
N PRO A 24 -39.84 -13.65 30.87
CA PRO A 24 -38.79 -13.21 31.76
C PRO A 24 -37.79 -12.38 30.96
N ALA A 25 -37.46 -11.19 31.47
CA ALA A 25 -36.32 -10.41 31.02
C ALA A 25 -35.05 -11.22 31.31
N ALA A 26 -34.60 -12.00 30.32
CA ALA A 26 -33.24 -12.51 30.29
C ALA A 26 -32.32 -11.30 30.06
N CYS A 27 -31.65 -10.87 31.12
CA CYS A 27 -30.47 -10.01 31.01
C CYS A 27 -29.42 -10.82 30.24
N GLY A 28 -29.25 -10.52 28.95
CA GLY A 28 -28.07 -10.97 28.22
C GLY A 28 -26.85 -10.30 28.83
N GLU A 29 -25.87 -11.10 29.24
CA GLU A 29 -24.53 -10.64 29.55
C GLU A 29 -23.99 -9.84 28.34
N PRO A 30 -23.27 -8.73 28.55
CA PRO A 30 -22.56 -8.10 27.45
C PRO A 30 -21.46 -9.07 27.03
N GLU A 31 -21.72 -9.80 25.95
CA GLU A 31 -20.70 -10.54 25.21
C GLU A 31 -19.60 -9.53 24.90
N SER A 32 -18.46 -9.70 25.57
CA SER A 32 -17.28 -8.90 25.30
C SER A 32 -16.88 -9.18 23.87
N VAL A 33 -17.33 -8.32 22.96
CA VAL A 33 -16.79 -8.28 21.59
C VAL A 33 -15.34 -7.87 21.77
N ALA A 34 -14.47 -8.87 21.87
CA ALA A 34 -13.06 -8.69 21.65
C ALA A 34 -12.95 -8.12 20.24
N MET A 35 -12.73 -6.81 20.17
CA MET A 35 -12.30 -6.18 18.93
C MET A 35 -11.06 -6.93 18.47
N PRO A 36 -10.99 -7.37 17.19
CA PRO A 36 -9.73 -7.80 16.64
C PRO A 36 -8.75 -6.66 16.88
N SER A 37 -7.71 -6.91 17.67
CA SER A 37 -6.51 -6.09 17.59
C SER A 37 -6.10 -6.20 16.13
N GLU A 38 -6.31 -5.15 15.35
CA GLU A 38 -5.64 -5.02 14.07
C GLU A 38 -4.15 -5.08 14.41
N GLU A 39 -3.55 -6.26 14.23
CA GLU A 39 -2.12 -6.35 13.94
C GLU A 39 -1.93 -5.56 12.66
N ARG A 40 -1.73 -4.25 12.85
CA ARG A 40 -1.10 -3.41 11.85
C ARG A 40 0.24 -4.10 11.58
N SER A 41 0.34 -4.74 10.43
CA SER A 41 1.39 -5.70 10.07
C SER A 41 2.78 -5.09 10.24
N ASP A 42 3.80 -5.93 10.42
CA ASP A 42 5.20 -5.48 10.46
C ASP A 42 5.57 -4.68 9.19
N ASP A 43 4.99 -5.03 8.05
CA ASP A 43 5.12 -4.32 6.76
C ASP A 43 4.70 -2.84 6.85
N ASP A 44 3.56 -2.59 7.47
CA ASP A 44 3.03 -1.25 7.73
C ASP A 44 3.96 -0.41 8.63
N SER A 45 4.76 -1.06 9.48
CA SER A 45 5.73 -0.40 10.36
C SER A 45 7.04 -0.07 9.63
N VAL A 46 7.48 -0.97 8.74
CA VAL A 46 8.66 -0.79 7.89
C VAL A 46 8.42 0.34 6.89
N THR A 47 7.30 0.32 6.17
CA THR A 47 6.93 1.36 5.20
C THR A 47 6.84 2.74 5.85
N ARG A 48 6.27 2.85 7.06
CA ARG A 48 6.23 4.11 7.82
C ARG A 48 7.64 4.60 8.21
N THR A 49 8.52 3.70 8.61
CA THR A 49 9.92 4.05 8.93
C THR A 49 10.63 4.56 7.68
N GLY A 50 10.43 3.88 6.55
CA GLY A 50 10.91 4.29 5.24
C GLY A 50 10.45 5.68 4.83
N GLU A 51 9.16 5.97 4.96
CA GLU A 51 8.56 7.28 4.68
C GLU A 51 9.25 8.41 5.45
N GLN A 52 9.48 8.21 6.76
CA GLN A 52 10.14 9.21 7.60
C GLN A 52 11.58 9.47 7.14
N ILE A 53 12.33 8.40 6.85
CA ILE A 53 13.71 8.53 6.37
C ILE A 53 13.73 9.21 5.00
N PHE A 54 12.84 8.81 4.09
CA PHE A 54 12.70 9.41 2.76
C PHE A 54 12.44 10.91 2.85
N ALA A 55 11.49 11.33 3.68
CA ALA A 55 11.15 12.74 3.88
C ALA A 55 12.34 13.57 4.40
N MET A 56 13.14 13.00 5.30
CA MET A 56 14.31 13.70 5.89
C MET A 56 15.54 13.70 4.98
N THR A 57 15.69 12.68 4.13
CA THR A 57 16.98 12.36 3.48
C THR A 57 16.92 12.42 1.95
N CYS A 58 15.83 11.96 1.36
CA CYS A 58 15.72 11.73 -0.09
C CYS A 58 14.88 12.80 -0.78
N ALA A 59 13.84 13.29 -0.10
CA ALA A 59 12.83 14.19 -0.67
C ALA A 59 13.40 15.55 -1.09
N SER A 60 14.52 16.00 -0.50
CA SER A 60 15.17 17.26 -0.91
C SER A 60 15.63 17.26 -2.37
N CYS A 61 15.86 16.07 -2.94
CA CYS A 61 16.30 15.89 -4.33
C CYS A 61 15.22 15.20 -5.18
N HIS A 62 14.55 14.18 -4.63
CA HIS A 62 13.56 13.39 -5.36
C HIS A 62 12.12 13.91 -5.24
N GLY A 63 11.90 15.00 -4.50
CA GLY A 63 10.56 15.53 -4.24
C GLY A 63 9.83 14.81 -3.12
N SER A 64 8.81 15.44 -2.56
CA SER A 64 8.08 14.91 -1.38
C SER A 64 7.25 13.67 -1.70
N GLU A 65 6.82 13.54 -2.96
CA GLU A 65 6.03 12.41 -3.45
C GLU A 65 6.85 11.51 -4.40
N GLY A 66 8.18 11.73 -4.48
CA GLY A 66 9.05 11.00 -5.39
C GLY A 66 8.90 11.40 -6.86
N GLU A 67 8.44 12.62 -7.14
CA GLU A 67 8.21 13.16 -8.49
C GLU A 67 9.51 13.43 -9.28
N GLY A 68 10.65 13.55 -8.60
CA GLY A 68 11.95 13.85 -9.21
C GLY A 68 12.03 15.28 -9.78
N ALA A 69 13.07 15.52 -10.58
CA ALA A 69 13.22 16.79 -11.28
C ALA A 69 12.54 16.77 -12.66
N ASP A 70 11.89 17.86 -13.07
CA ASP A 70 11.19 17.96 -14.38
C ASP A 70 12.06 17.57 -15.58
N ASN A 71 13.36 17.88 -15.53
CA ASN A 71 14.32 17.62 -16.60
C ASN A 71 15.23 16.40 -16.33
N TRP A 72 14.77 15.42 -15.55
CA TRP A 72 15.57 14.26 -15.12
C TRP A 72 16.22 13.44 -16.24
N THR A 73 15.74 13.53 -17.47
CA THR A 73 16.31 12.86 -18.64
C THR A 73 17.41 13.66 -19.36
N VAL A 74 17.60 14.93 -18.99
CA VAL A 74 18.54 15.84 -19.64
C VAL A 74 19.73 16.07 -18.72
N ARG A 75 20.95 15.81 -19.21
CA ARG A 75 22.18 16.03 -18.44
C ARG A 75 22.38 17.52 -18.14
N GLY A 76 22.78 17.82 -16.91
CA GLY A 76 23.13 19.16 -16.47
C GLY A 76 24.48 19.64 -17.02
N ALA A 77 24.88 20.85 -16.63
CA ALA A 77 26.16 21.45 -17.04
C ALA A 77 27.40 20.66 -16.54
N ASP A 78 27.24 19.90 -15.46
CA ASP A 78 28.22 18.96 -14.91
C ASP A 78 28.25 17.60 -15.66
N GLY A 79 27.40 17.43 -16.68
CA GLY A 79 27.25 16.20 -17.44
C GLY A 79 26.47 15.11 -16.71
N ARG A 80 25.85 15.41 -15.55
CA ARG A 80 25.15 14.43 -14.71
C ARG A 80 23.65 14.46 -14.91
N LEU A 81 23.00 13.32 -14.69
CA LEU A 81 21.53 13.25 -14.72
C LEU A 81 20.96 13.79 -13.39
N PRO A 82 19.90 14.62 -13.45
CA PRO A 82 19.14 15.01 -12.26
C PRO A 82 18.42 13.82 -11.61
N PRO A 83 17.88 13.98 -10.39
CA PRO A 83 17.13 12.93 -9.68
C PRO A 83 15.92 12.47 -10.49
N PRO A 84 15.80 11.16 -10.82
CA PRO A 84 14.64 10.64 -11.53
C PRO A 84 13.38 10.57 -10.63
N PRO A 85 12.18 10.51 -11.22
CA PRO A 85 10.97 10.16 -10.52
C PRO A 85 11.07 8.75 -9.94
N LEU A 86 10.76 8.62 -8.66
CA LEU A 86 10.70 7.38 -7.91
C LEU A 86 9.27 6.88 -7.74
N ASN A 87 8.26 7.71 -8.02
CA ASN A 87 6.83 7.43 -7.84
C ASN A 87 6.19 6.56 -8.93
N GLY A 88 6.98 6.02 -9.87
CA GLY A 88 6.50 5.21 -10.99
C GLY A 88 6.43 5.93 -12.34
N ASP A 89 6.53 7.26 -12.38
CA ASP A 89 6.49 8.04 -13.63
C ASP A 89 7.76 7.89 -14.48
N GLY A 90 8.85 7.44 -13.83
CA GLY A 90 10.11 7.06 -14.48
C GLY A 90 10.16 5.59 -14.88
N HIS A 91 11.31 4.95 -14.62
CA HIS A 91 11.53 3.53 -14.87
C HIS A 91 12.11 2.77 -13.68
N THR A 92 12.17 3.40 -12.49
CA THR A 92 12.75 2.84 -11.26
C THR A 92 12.20 1.45 -10.91
N TRP A 93 10.91 1.23 -11.15
CA TRP A 93 10.19 -0.03 -10.92
C TRP A 93 10.67 -1.20 -11.80
N HIS A 94 11.49 -0.98 -12.83
CA HIS A 94 12.08 -2.08 -13.60
C HIS A 94 13.30 -2.70 -12.91
N HIS A 95 13.83 -2.07 -11.88
CA HIS A 95 15.05 -2.51 -11.20
C HIS A 95 14.70 -3.41 -10.01
N SER A 96 15.45 -4.49 -9.86
CA SER A 96 15.35 -5.43 -8.74
C SER A 96 15.73 -4.78 -7.41
N ASP A 97 15.29 -5.39 -6.30
CA ASP A 97 15.65 -5.02 -4.94
C ASP A 97 17.18 -4.92 -4.74
N GLY A 98 17.95 -5.88 -5.29
CA GLY A 98 19.42 -5.85 -5.24
C GLY A 98 20.03 -4.63 -5.95
N VAL A 99 19.55 -4.31 -7.16
CA VAL A 99 19.99 -3.12 -7.90
C VAL A 99 19.59 -1.82 -7.18
N LEU A 100 18.34 -1.72 -6.72
CA LEU A 100 17.85 -0.55 -6.00
C LEU A 100 18.63 -0.32 -4.70
N TYR A 101 18.92 -1.39 -3.95
CA TYR A 101 19.77 -1.33 -2.77
C TYR A 101 21.18 -0.84 -3.12
N GLY A 102 21.81 -1.37 -4.16
CA GLY A 102 23.12 -0.92 -4.61
C GLY A 102 23.14 0.57 -4.97
N ILE A 103 22.10 1.08 -5.63
CA ILE A 103 21.98 2.51 -5.98
C ILE A 103 21.96 3.39 -4.72
N VAL A 104 21.20 3.01 -3.69
CA VAL A 104 21.11 3.78 -2.44
C VAL A 104 22.38 3.62 -1.61
N SER A 105 22.87 2.39 -1.46
CA SER A 105 24.04 2.03 -0.68
C SER A 105 25.30 2.73 -1.20
N ASP A 106 25.61 2.59 -2.50
CA ASP A 106 26.86 3.03 -3.12
C ASP A 106 26.73 4.36 -3.90
N GLY A 107 25.51 4.87 -4.08
CA GLY A 107 25.24 6.11 -4.79
C GLY A 107 25.40 6.01 -6.31
N GLY A 108 25.06 7.11 -7.00
CA GLY A 108 25.06 7.18 -8.46
C GLY A 108 26.44 7.23 -9.11
N LEU A 109 27.49 7.48 -8.32
CA LEU A 109 28.89 7.42 -8.74
C LEU A 109 29.43 5.99 -8.75
N GLY A 110 29.01 5.15 -7.80
CA GLY A 110 29.49 3.77 -7.66
C GLY A 110 29.08 2.85 -8.81
N LEU A 111 28.01 3.20 -9.53
CA LEU A 111 27.43 2.38 -10.59
C LEU A 111 27.66 2.91 -12.01
N GLY A 112 28.49 3.95 -12.19
CA GLY A 112 28.88 4.45 -13.51
C GLY A 112 27.80 5.21 -14.29
N PHE A 113 26.64 5.50 -13.68
CA PHE A 113 25.52 6.21 -14.34
C PHE A 113 25.76 7.70 -14.56
N GLY A 114 26.75 8.27 -13.86
CA GLY A 114 26.96 9.71 -13.87
C GLY A 114 25.77 10.45 -13.24
N SER A 115 25.44 10.08 -12.01
CA SER A 115 24.48 10.80 -11.15
C SER A 115 25.21 11.49 -9.99
N ASN A 116 24.58 12.50 -9.40
CA ASN A 116 25.06 13.20 -8.19
C ASN A 116 24.51 12.59 -6.89
N MET A 117 23.76 11.49 -6.97
CA MET A 117 23.23 10.79 -5.79
C MET A 117 24.40 10.27 -4.93
N PRO A 118 24.51 10.71 -3.65
CA PRO A 118 25.56 10.25 -2.76
C PRO A 118 25.34 8.80 -2.32
N ALA A 119 26.38 8.17 -1.79
CA ALA A 119 26.29 6.88 -1.11
C ALA A 119 25.69 7.06 0.29
N PHE A 120 24.79 6.17 0.70
CA PHE A 120 24.15 6.23 2.02
C PHE A 120 24.58 5.12 2.98
N LYS A 121 25.40 4.15 2.56
CA LYS A 121 25.85 3.03 3.41
C LYS A 121 26.60 3.43 4.68
N ASP A 122 27.21 4.61 4.70
CA ASP A 122 27.91 5.14 5.88
C ASP A 122 26.98 5.97 6.80
N GLN A 123 25.72 6.19 6.39
CA GLN A 123 24.74 7.06 7.06
C GLN A 123 23.48 6.30 7.52
N LEU A 124 23.07 5.27 6.78
CA LEU A 124 21.89 4.46 7.03
C LEU A 124 22.28 2.99 7.21
N THR A 125 21.59 2.29 8.11
CA THR A 125 21.74 0.83 8.22
C THR A 125 21.11 0.13 7.02
N ARG A 126 21.45 -1.15 6.81
CA ARG A 126 20.85 -2.00 5.79
C ARG A 126 19.32 -1.99 5.88
N GLU A 127 18.77 -2.15 7.08
CA GLU A 127 17.33 -2.19 7.34
C GLU A 127 16.68 -0.84 7.05
N GLN A 128 17.38 0.27 7.33
CA GLN A 128 16.91 1.61 7.00
C GLN A 128 16.86 1.85 5.49
N ILE A 129 17.86 1.37 4.75
CA ILE A 129 17.85 1.43 3.27
C ILE A 129 16.69 0.60 2.72
N ILE A 130 16.50 -0.62 3.24
CA ILE A 130 15.37 -1.49 2.84
C ILE A 130 14.04 -0.81 3.17
N ALA A 131 13.87 -0.24 4.36
CA ALA A 131 12.65 0.47 4.73
C ALA A 131 12.32 1.61 3.76
N VAL A 132 13.32 2.42 3.37
CA VAL A 132 13.15 3.47 2.36
C VAL A 132 12.70 2.88 1.02
N LEU A 133 13.28 1.76 0.59
CA LEU A 133 12.91 1.12 -0.67
C LEU A 133 11.51 0.52 -0.63
N GLU A 134 11.07 -0.06 0.49
CA GLU A 134 9.69 -0.51 0.66
C GLU A 134 8.71 0.67 0.61
N TYR A 135 9.05 1.82 1.21
CA TYR A 135 8.26 3.05 1.01
C TYR A 135 8.22 3.50 -0.45
N VAL A 136 9.35 3.48 -1.17
CA VAL A 136 9.36 3.83 -2.60
C VAL A 136 8.49 2.86 -3.41
N LYS A 137 8.51 1.56 -3.08
CA LYS A 137 7.68 0.53 -3.70
C LYS A 137 6.19 0.74 -3.44
N SER A 138 5.82 1.22 -2.24
CA SER A 138 4.42 1.52 -1.92
C SER A 138 3.84 2.64 -2.78
N LEU A 139 4.68 3.54 -3.33
CA LEU A 139 4.25 4.57 -4.29
C LEU A 139 3.75 3.98 -5.63
N TRP A 140 4.00 2.70 -5.89
CA TRP A 140 3.62 2.01 -7.12
C TRP A 140 2.37 1.15 -6.97
N GLU A 141 1.82 1.04 -5.77
CA GLU A 141 0.61 0.27 -5.52
C GLU A 141 -0.55 0.75 -6.38
N GLY A 142 -1.25 -0.19 -7.00
CA GLY A 142 -2.37 0.10 -7.92
C GLY A 142 -1.97 0.76 -9.25
N LYS A 143 -0.69 1.08 -9.49
CA LYS A 143 -0.24 1.68 -10.75
C LYS A 143 -0.02 0.62 -11.83
N GLN A 144 -0.40 0.97 -13.06
CA GLN A 144 -0.19 0.15 -14.24
C GLN A 144 0.36 0.98 -15.41
N ARG A 145 1.26 0.40 -16.21
CA ARG A 145 1.76 0.98 -17.45
C ARG A 145 1.82 -0.08 -18.54
N ASP A 146 1.25 0.20 -19.71
CA ASP A 146 1.24 -0.73 -20.85
C ASP A 146 0.68 -2.13 -20.52
N GLY A 147 -0.25 -2.21 -19.57
CA GLY A 147 -0.83 -3.47 -19.08
C GLY A 147 0.01 -4.22 -18.03
N ILE A 148 1.12 -3.64 -17.60
CA ILE A 148 2.01 -4.18 -16.56
C ILE A 148 1.67 -3.51 -15.23
N ALA A 149 1.40 -4.29 -14.19
CA ALA A 149 1.32 -3.79 -12.81
C ALA A 149 2.74 -3.54 -12.29
N LEU A 150 3.04 -2.29 -11.93
CA LEU A 150 4.42 -1.86 -11.67
C LEU A 150 5.04 -2.61 -10.49
N LEU A 151 4.31 -2.69 -9.38
CA LEU A 151 4.77 -3.39 -8.18
C LEU A 151 4.98 -4.89 -8.42
N GLN A 152 4.06 -5.56 -9.14
CA GLN A 152 4.21 -6.99 -9.45
C GLN A 152 5.44 -7.23 -10.33
N TYR A 153 5.64 -6.43 -11.37
CA TYR A 153 6.82 -6.56 -12.24
C TYR A 153 8.13 -6.39 -11.46
N GLN A 154 8.15 -5.43 -10.54
CA GLN A 154 9.32 -5.20 -9.71
C GLN A 154 9.58 -6.36 -8.74
N GLN A 155 8.52 -6.92 -8.14
CA GLN A 155 8.62 -8.11 -7.27
C GLN A 155 9.14 -9.33 -8.04
N ASP A 156 8.68 -9.53 -9.27
CA ASP A 156 9.15 -10.62 -10.14
C ASP A 156 10.64 -10.47 -10.47
N SER A 157 11.07 -9.23 -10.74
CA SER A 157 12.49 -8.91 -10.98
C SER A 157 13.35 -9.13 -9.73
N SER A 158 12.82 -8.78 -8.56
CA SER A 158 13.48 -8.94 -7.25
C SER A 158 13.57 -10.39 -6.79
N ALA A 159 12.69 -11.28 -7.25
CA ALA A 159 12.82 -12.70 -6.97
C ALA A 159 14.11 -13.31 -7.57
N ALA A 160 14.62 -12.74 -8.67
CA ALA A 160 15.88 -13.17 -9.30
C ALA A 160 17.12 -12.47 -8.72
N ASP A 161 16.95 -11.28 -8.13
CA ASP A 161 18.02 -10.45 -7.56
C ASP A 161 17.50 -9.72 -6.30
N PRO A 162 17.36 -10.45 -5.18
CA PRO A 162 16.78 -9.91 -3.96
C PRO A 162 17.74 -8.96 -3.25
N TYR A 163 17.29 -8.32 -2.17
CA TYR A 163 18.19 -7.60 -1.28
C TYR A 163 19.39 -8.47 -0.87
N PRO A 164 20.62 -7.91 -0.82
CA PRO A 164 21.79 -8.66 -0.40
C PRO A 164 21.62 -9.17 1.02
N ALA A 165 22.10 -10.37 1.32
CA ALA A 165 22.08 -10.92 2.68
C ALA A 165 22.89 -10.02 3.64
N ASP A 166 22.65 -10.17 4.94
CA ASP A 166 23.46 -9.50 5.96
C ASP A 166 24.93 -9.97 5.80
N GLU A 167 25.86 -9.03 5.69
CA GLU A 167 27.32 -9.29 5.61
C GLU A 167 27.95 -9.53 6.99
#